data_AF-A0AAW6KN22-F1
#
_entry.id   AF-A0AAW6KN22-F1
#
_cell.length_a   1.000
_cell.length_b   1.000
_cell.length_c   1.000
_cell.angle_alpha   90.00
_cell.angle_beta   90.00
_cell.angle_gamma   90.00
#
_symmetry.space_group_name_H-M   'P 1'
#
loop_
_entity.id
_entity.type
_entity.pdbx_description
1 polymer ?
#
loop_
_entity_poly.entity_id
_entity_poly.type
_entity_poly.pdbx_seq_one_letter_code
_entity_poly.pdbx_strand_id
1 'polypeptide(L)'
;TIAKMHEDGSGVVAVNMKIEELIKATERVTIGKKGFAFITSADKKFVAHPKHDAGSDIEGSWVEKVYANDKGTIKYTSDGEKQMAFATNKLTGWKIGGTMYITELKEASQPVLNAALITLGVSIIIGVLLMIFIIRSITGPLRELVSSAKSISGGDLTQKITVRSKDEIGQLGSSFNEMAESLSSLISVIQTSVE
;
A
#
# COMPACT_ATOMS: atom_id res chain seq x y z
N THR A 1 -26.10 30.50 -28.88
CA THR A 1 -27.30 31.28 -28.52
C THR A 1 -28.44 30.37 -28.13
N ILE A 2 -28.99 30.52 -26.94
CA ILE A 2 -30.26 29.90 -26.52
C ILE A 2 -31.32 31.00 -26.56
N ALA A 3 -32.43 30.77 -27.26
CA ALA A 3 -33.50 31.75 -27.41
C ALA A 3 -34.85 31.13 -27.06
N LYS A 4 -35.70 31.88 -26.35
CA LYS A 4 -37.07 31.49 -26.00
C LYS A 4 -38.03 32.64 -26.32
N MET A 5 -39.12 32.32 -27.01
CA MET A 5 -40.20 33.26 -27.29
C MET A 5 -41.07 33.44 -26.04
N HIS A 6 -41.52 34.67 -25.78
CA HIS A 6 -42.46 34.97 -24.71
C HIS A 6 -43.84 34.34 -25.02
N GLU A 7 -44.61 33.97 -23.98
CA GLU A 7 -45.85 33.18 -24.13
C GLU A 7 -46.93 33.90 -24.96
N ASP A 8 -46.93 35.22 -25.00
CA ASP A 8 -47.85 36.06 -25.79
C ASP A 8 -47.37 36.33 -27.23
N GLY A 9 -46.21 35.79 -27.62
CA GLY A 9 -45.63 35.99 -28.95
C GLY A 9 -45.06 37.40 -29.22
N SER A 10 -45.01 38.28 -28.22
CA SER A 10 -44.61 39.69 -28.40
C SER A 10 -43.10 39.91 -28.54
N GLY A 11 -42.26 38.91 -28.23
CA GLY A 11 -40.82 39.03 -28.32
C GLY A 11 -40.05 37.74 -28.01
N VAL A 12 -38.72 37.80 -28.20
CA VAL A 12 -37.80 36.68 -27.96
C VAL A 12 -36.70 37.15 -27.01
N VAL A 13 -36.45 36.38 -25.95
CA VAL A 13 -35.28 36.55 -25.10
C VAL A 13 -34.21 35.58 -25.58
N ALA A 14 -33.06 36.12 -25.98
CA ALA A 14 -31.89 35.34 -26.37
C ALA A 14 -30.73 35.60 -25.41
N VAL A 15 -30.17 34.51 -24.88
CA VAL A 15 -28.91 34.55 -24.14
C VAL A 15 -27.83 33.98 -25.04
N ASN A 16 -26.82 34.80 -25.31
CA ASN A 16 -25.63 34.35 -26.01
C ASN A 16 -24.49 34.14 -25.01
N MET A 17 -23.98 32.91 -24.96
CA MET A 17 -22.80 32.55 -24.19
C MET A 17 -21.70 32.18 -25.16
N LYS A 18 -20.53 32.80 -25.01
CA LYS A 18 -19.32 32.48 -25.77
C LYS A 18 -18.83 31.11 -25.35
N ILE A 19 -18.71 30.18 -26.29
CA ILE A 19 -18.24 28.81 -26.02
C ILE A 19 -16.80 28.81 -25.50
N GLU A 20 -16.02 29.82 -25.89
CA GLU A 20 -14.66 30.05 -25.46
C GLU A 20 -14.55 30.21 -23.93
N GLU A 21 -15.57 30.78 -23.28
CA GLU A 21 -15.60 30.92 -21.82
C GLU A 21 -15.84 29.56 -21.14
N LEU A 22 -16.61 28.66 -21.76
CA LEU A 22 -16.79 27.30 -21.27
C LEU A 22 -15.50 26.48 -21.43
N ILE A 23 -14.80 26.63 -22.56
CA ILE A 23 -13.50 25.97 -22.80
C ILE A 23 -12.49 26.42 -21.74
N LYS A 24 -12.31 27.73 -21.55
CA LYS A 24 -11.43 28.27 -20.50
C LYS A 24 -11.82 27.79 -19.10
N ALA A 25 -13.12 27.68 -18.81
CA ALA A 25 -13.58 27.14 -17.54
C ALA A 25 -13.17 25.67 -17.36
N THR A 26 -13.25 24.85 -18.40
CA THR A 26 -12.80 23.45 -18.35
C THR A 26 -11.28 23.30 -18.27
N GLU A 27 -10.51 24.18 -18.90
CA GLU A 27 -9.04 24.17 -18.85
C GLU A 27 -8.50 24.50 -17.46
N ARG A 28 -9.23 25.29 -16.66
CA ARG A 28 -8.89 25.57 -15.26
C ARG A 28 -9.03 24.34 -14.36
N VAL A 29 -9.74 23.31 -14.80
CA VAL A 29 -9.95 22.08 -14.03
C VAL A 29 -8.96 21.02 -14.47
N THR A 30 -7.86 20.91 -13.73
CA THR A 30 -6.86 19.85 -13.89
C THR A 30 -7.19 18.68 -12.98
N ILE A 31 -7.18 17.46 -13.54
CA ILE A 31 -7.46 16.23 -12.78
C ILE A 31 -6.19 15.38 -12.77
N GLY A 32 -5.55 15.26 -11.60
CA GLY A 32 -4.20 14.70 -11.53
C GLY A 32 -3.16 15.69 -12.07
N LYS A 33 -2.19 15.19 -12.85
CA LYS A 33 -1.13 15.98 -13.51
C LYS A 33 -1.43 16.29 -14.98
N LYS A 34 -2.00 15.35 -15.74
CA LYS A 34 -2.29 15.55 -17.19
C LYS A 34 -3.76 15.33 -17.54
N GLY A 35 -4.59 14.91 -16.59
CA GLY A 35 -6.03 14.79 -16.80
C GLY A 35 -6.74 16.14 -16.90
N PHE A 36 -7.93 16.12 -17.48
CA PHE A 36 -8.68 17.31 -17.85
C PHE A 36 -10.18 17.09 -17.76
N ALA A 37 -10.93 18.18 -17.60
CA ALA A 37 -12.38 18.18 -17.73
C ALA A 37 -12.82 18.50 -19.16
N PHE A 38 -14.00 18.02 -19.54
CA PHE A 38 -14.63 18.30 -20.82
C PHE A 38 -16.16 18.22 -20.71
N ILE A 39 -16.86 18.82 -21.67
CA ILE A 39 -18.33 18.87 -21.73
C ILE A 39 -18.77 18.41 -23.12
N THR A 40 -19.84 17.62 -23.15
CA THR A 40 -20.42 17.06 -24.38
C THR A 40 -21.93 17.25 -24.40
N SER A 41 -22.51 17.42 -25.60
CA SER A 41 -23.94 17.60 -25.80
C SER A 41 -24.68 16.26 -25.84
N ALA A 42 -26.00 16.26 -25.67
CA ALA A 42 -26.85 15.08 -25.83
C ALA A 42 -26.71 14.43 -27.22
N ASP A 43 -26.44 15.23 -28.25
CA ASP A 43 -26.24 14.78 -29.65
C ASP A 43 -24.84 14.21 -29.93
N LYS A 44 -24.06 13.84 -28.89
CA LYS A 44 -22.72 13.26 -29.01
C LYS A 44 -21.70 14.18 -29.71
N LYS A 45 -21.75 15.47 -29.39
CA LYS A 45 -20.78 16.47 -29.87
C LYS A 45 -20.00 17.10 -28.73
N PHE A 46 -18.75 17.49 -28.98
CA PHE A 46 -17.98 18.24 -28.00
C PHE A 46 -18.55 19.65 -27.82
N VAL A 47 -18.78 20.06 -26.58
CA VAL A 47 -19.17 21.43 -26.23
C VAL A 47 -17.94 22.20 -25.75
N ALA A 48 -17.12 21.56 -24.92
CA ALA A 48 -15.84 22.10 -24.47
C ALA A 48 -14.84 20.95 -24.29
N HIS A 49 -13.68 21.00 -24.94
CA HIS A 49 -12.63 20.00 -24.82
C HIS A 49 -11.25 20.62 -25.09
N PRO A 50 -10.19 20.29 -24.33
CA PRO A 50 -8.87 20.94 -24.49
C PRO A 50 -8.17 20.67 -25.84
N LYS A 51 -8.45 19.53 -26.49
CA LYS A 51 -7.81 19.11 -27.75
C LYS A 51 -8.76 19.03 -28.96
N HIS A 52 -10.07 19.24 -28.77
CA HIS A 52 -11.06 19.05 -29.84
C HIS A 52 -11.95 20.29 -29.92
N ASP A 53 -12.22 20.73 -31.15
CA ASP A 53 -13.05 21.91 -31.40
C ASP A 53 -14.49 21.69 -30.97
N ALA A 54 -15.13 22.74 -30.46
CA ALA A 54 -16.54 22.71 -30.13
C ALA A 54 -17.39 22.42 -31.38
N GLY A 55 -18.37 21.53 -31.24
CA GLY A 55 -19.26 21.08 -32.32
C GLY A 55 -18.75 19.87 -33.11
N SER A 56 -17.51 19.44 -32.90
CA SER A 56 -16.98 18.21 -33.51
C SER A 56 -17.66 16.95 -32.94
N ASP A 57 -17.81 15.93 -33.78
CA ASP A 57 -18.40 14.65 -33.38
C ASP A 57 -17.46 13.88 -32.46
N ILE A 58 -18.05 13.19 -31.48
CA ILE A 58 -17.28 12.38 -30.53
C ILE A 58 -17.13 10.97 -31.10
N GLU A 59 -15.88 10.59 -31.36
CA GLU A 59 -15.53 9.24 -31.79
C GLU A 59 -14.90 8.43 -30.65
N GLY A 60 -15.27 7.15 -30.56
CA GLY A 60 -14.61 6.19 -29.67
C GLY A 60 -15.54 5.16 -29.04
N SER A 61 -14.97 4.01 -28.69
CA SER A 61 -15.67 2.88 -28.05
C SER A 61 -16.25 3.19 -26.66
N TRP A 62 -15.89 4.34 -26.08
CA TRP A 62 -16.37 4.80 -24.78
C TRP A 62 -17.70 5.55 -24.87
N VAL A 63 -18.05 6.08 -26.03
CA VAL A 63 -19.25 6.92 -26.23
C VAL A 63 -20.52 6.16 -25.85
N GLU A 64 -20.71 4.96 -26.39
CA GLU A 64 -21.91 4.16 -26.07
C GLU A 64 -22.05 3.89 -24.57
N LYS A 65 -20.94 3.59 -23.88
CA LYS A 65 -20.93 3.31 -22.44
C LYS A 65 -21.28 4.54 -21.59
N VAL A 66 -20.83 5.72 -22.00
CA VAL A 66 -21.10 7.00 -21.33
C VAL A 66 -22.53 7.48 -21.55
N TYR A 67 -23.09 7.24 -22.74
CA TYR A 67 -24.45 7.65 -23.08
C TYR A 67 -25.52 6.65 -22.65
N ALA A 68 -25.15 5.41 -22.34
CA ALA A 68 -26.04 4.43 -21.73
C ALA A 68 -26.42 4.74 -20.27
N ASN A 69 -25.67 5.60 -19.58
CA ASN A 69 -25.90 5.90 -18.16
C ASN A 69 -25.90 7.42 -17.90
N ASP A 70 -26.60 7.86 -16.85
CA ASP A 70 -26.61 9.27 -16.46
C ASP A 70 -25.34 9.69 -15.73
N LYS A 71 -24.73 8.78 -14.98
CA LYS A 71 -23.48 9.01 -14.24
C LYS A 71 -22.70 7.71 -14.12
N GLY A 72 -21.40 7.81 -13.93
CA GLY A 72 -20.58 6.63 -13.68
C GLY A 72 -19.10 6.88 -13.87
N THR A 73 -18.36 5.79 -13.85
CA THR A 73 -16.93 5.78 -14.11
C THR A 73 -16.61 4.66 -15.07
N ILE A 74 -15.87 4.97 -16.12
CA ILE A 74 -15.45 4.00 -17.14
C ILE A 74 -13.95 4.10 -17.37
N LYS A 75 -13.37 2.98 -17.78
CA LYS A 75 -12.01 2.94 -18.32
C LYS A 75 -12.09 2.86 -19.83
N TYR A 76 -11.21 3.60 -20.49
CA TYR A 76 -11.17 3.65 -21.95
C TYR A 76 -9.75 3.91 -22.42
N THR A 77 -9.48 3.53 -23.66
CA THR A 77 -8.19 3.71 -24.31
C THR A 77 -8.36 4.70 -25.45
N SER A 78 -7.74 5.86 -25.32
CA SER A 78 -7.70 6.89 -26.36
C SER A 78 -6.46 7.72 -26.06
N ASP A 79 -5.42 7.63 -26.89
CA ASP A 79 -4.13 8.27 -26.63
C ASP A 79 -3.57 7.87 -25.23
N GLY A 80 -3.58 6.55 -24.96
CA GLY A 80 -3.21 5.93 -23.67
C GLY A 80 -4.39 5.40 -22.85
N GLU A 81 -4.08 4.62 -21.80
CA GLU A 81 -5.08 4.13 -20.85
C GLU A 81 -5.55 5.25 -19.93
N LYS A 82 -6.87 5.50 -19.95
CA LYS A 82 -7.51 6.58 -19.20
C LYS A 82 -8.70 6.05 -18.41
N GLN A 83 -9.04 6.76 -17.35
CA GLN A 83 -10.26 6.59 -16.58
C GLN A 83 -11.04 7.88 -16.57
N MET A 84 -12.32 7.79 -16.89
CA MET A 84 -13.24 8.91 -16.97
C MET A 84 -14.37 8.73 -15.97
N ALA A 85 -14.65 9.78 -15.20
CA ALA A 85 -15.91 9.92 -14.48
C ALA A 85 -16.80 10.90 -15.25
N PHE A 86 -18.10 10.61 -15.32
CA PHE A 86 -19.05 11.48 -16.01
C PHE A 86 -20.36 11.60 -15.23
N ALA A 87 -21.05 12.72 -15.47
CA ALA A 87 -22.39 12.98 -14.98
C ALA A 87 -23.18 13.80 -16.01
N THR A 88 -24.47 13.53 -16.11
CA THR A 88 -25.39 14.19 -17.04
C THR A 88 -26.15 15.29 -16.31
N ASN A 89 -26.12 16.49 -16.88
CA ASN A 89 -26.92 17.61 -16.42
C ASN A 89 -28.37 17.44 -16.92
N LYS A 90 -29.32 17.36 -15.99
CA LYS A 90 -30.75 17.11 -16.31
C LYS A 90 -31.45 18.28 -17.01
N LEU A 91 -30.94 19.51 -16.89
CA LEU A 91 -31.54 20.69 -17.51
C LEU A 91 -31.18 20.82 -18.99
N THR A 92 -29.93 20.51 -19.34
CA THR A 92 -29.40 20.71 -20.72
C THR A 92 -29.18 19.40 -21.48
N GLY A 93 -29.21 18.26 -20.79
CA GLY A 93 -28.80 16.97 -21.36
C GLY A 93 -27.29 16.84 -21.59
N TRP A 94 -26.50 17.87 -21.22
CA TRP A 94 -25.06 17.84 -21.42
C TRP A 94 -24.38 16.90 -20.44
N LYS A 95 -23.38 16.16 -20.91
CA LYS A 95 -22.53 15.33 -20.05
C LYS A 95 -21.23 16.07 -19.74
N ILE A 96 -20.95 16.18 -18.45
CA ILE A 96 -19.71 16.72 -17.91
C ILE A 96 -18.84 15.53 -17.56
N GLY A 97 -17.67 15.46 -18.17
CA GLY A 97 -16.69 14.40 -17.98
C GLY A 97 -15.38 14.93 -17.42
N GLY A 98 -14.75 14.15 -16.57
CA GLY A 98 -13.38 14.35 -16.12
C GLY A 98 -12.57 13.10 -16.42
N THR A 99 -11.44 13.25 -17.10
CA THR A 99 -10.54 12.13 -17.42
C THR A 99 -9.20 12.28 -16.73
N MET A 100 -8.64 11.15 -16.29
CA MET A 100 -7.27 11.04 -15.77
C MET A 100 -6.54 9.86 -16.42
N TYR A 101 -5.22 9.96 -16.54
CA TYR A 101 -4.41 8.88 -17.10
C TYR A 101 -4.11 7.82 -16.03
N ILE A 102 -4.28 6.54 -16.37
CA ILE A 102 -3.97 5.43 -15.44
C ILE A 102 -2.47 5.39 -15.11
N THR A 103 -1.62 5.82 -16.04
CA THR A 103 -0.17 5.92 -15.85
C THR A 103 0.20 6.88 -14.72
N GLU A 104 -0.53 7.98 -14.54
CA GLU A 104 -0.29 8.92 -13.45
C GLU A 104 -0.63 8.31 -12.08
N LEU A 105 -1.68 7.48 -12.01
CA LEU A 105 -2.03 6.77 -10.79
C LEU A 105 -0.95 5.75 -10.42
N LYS A 106 -0.39 5.06 -11.42
CA LYS A 106 0.74 4.14 -11.23
C LYS A 106 1.97 4.89 -10.73
N GLU A 107 2.37 5.97 -11.39
CA GLU A 107 3.51 6.81 -10.98
C GLU A 107 3.35 7.38 -9.57
N ALA A 108 2.14 7.84 -9.21
CA ALA A 108 1.84 8.33 -7.86
C ALA A 108 1.94 7.23 -6.79
N SER A 109 1.67 5.97 -7.15
CA SER A 109 1.68 4.84 -6.21
C SER A 109 3.05 4.14 -6.10
N GLN A 110 3.94 4.32 -7.08
CA GLN A 110 5.29 3.74 -7.06
C GLN A 110 6.11 4.04 -5.79
N PRO A 111 6.20 5.29 -5.28
CA PRO A 111 6.95 5.55 -4.05
C PRO A 111 6.38 4.80 -2.85
N VAL A 112 5.06 4.60 -2.80
CA VAL A 112 4.39 3.82 -1.74
C VAL A 112 4.77 2.35 -1.83
N LEU A 113 4.77 1.77 -3.04
CA LEU A 113 5.20 0.38 -3.26
C LEU A 113 6.67 0.17 -2.89
N ASN A 114 7.56 1.08 -3.32
CA ASN A 114 8.99 0.97 -3.01
C ASN A 114 9.25 1.12 -1.50
N ALA A 115 8.58 2.07 -0.84
CA ALA A 115 8.66 2.20 0.60
C ALA A 115 8.18 0.93 1.32
N ALA A 116 7.04 0.37 0.91
CA ALA A 116 6.51 -0.87 1.47
C ALA A 116 7.48 -2.06 1.30
N LEU A 117 8.11 -2.20 0.13
CA LEU A 117 9.11 -3.25 -0.13
C LEU A 117 10.37 -3.08 0.73
N ILE A 118 10.88 -1.85 0.88
CA ILE A 118 12.03 -1.57 1.74
C ILE A 118 11.69 -1.89 3.19
N THR A 119 10.54 -1.43 3.70
CA THR A 119 10.08 -1.71 5.06
C THR A 119 9.90 -3.20 5.31
N LEU A 120 9.34 -3.94 4.35
CA LEU A 120 9.22 -5.39 4.43
C LEU A 120 10.59 -6.06 4.51
N GLY A 121 11.52 -5.68 3.62
CA GLY A 121 12.89 -6.20 3.62
C GLY A 121 13.63 -5.95 4.93
N VAL A 122 13.54 -4.73 5.47
CA VAL A 122 14.14 -4.36 6.76
C VAL A 122 13.51 -5.16 7.90
N SER A 123 12.19 -5.34 7.89
CA SER A 123 11.48 -6.11 8.92
C SER A 123 11.92 -7.57 8.94
N ILE A 124 12.10 -8.19 7.77
CA ILE A 124 12.61 -9.56 7.66
C ILE A 124 14.04 -9.64 8.19
N ILE A 125 14.92 -8.71 7.81
CA ILE A 125 16.31 -8.68 8.28
C ILE A 125 16.35 -8.56 9.80
N ILE A 126 15.59 -7.64 10.39
CA ILE A 126 15.51 -7.47 11.85
C ILE A 126 14.99 -8.75 12.50
N GLY A 127 13.94 -9.37 11.95
CA GLY A 127 13.40 -10.63 12.44
C GLY A 127 14.44 -11.76 12.47
N VAL A 128 15.22 -11.91 11.39
CA VAL A 128 16.31 -12.90 11.30
C VAL A 128 17.43 -12.59 12.31
N LEU A 129 17.82 -11.32 12.45
CA LEU A 129 18.84 -10.92 13.42
C LEU A 129 18.41 -11.19 14.85
N LEU A 130 17.16 -10.85 15.21
CA LEU A 130 16.60 -11.15 16.52
C LEU A 130 16.50 -12.65 16.78
N MET A 131 16.10 -13.44 15.77
CA MET A 131 16.05 -14.89 15.88
C MET A 131 17.44 -15.47 16.16
N ILE A 132 18.46 -15.07 15.39
CA ILE A 132 19.85 -15.50 15.60
C ILE A 132 20.35 -15.07 16.99
N PHE A 133 20.01 -13.86 17.41
CA PHE A 133 20.36 -13.34 18.73
C PHE A 133 19.79 -14.22 19.83
N ILE A 134 18.47 -14.47 19.84
CA ILE A 134 17.78 -15.31 20.83
C ILE A 134 18.34 -16.74 20.85
N ILE A 135 18.58 -17.34 19.68
CA ILE A 135 19.15 -18.68 19.59
C ILE A 135 20.53 -18.74 20.26
N ARG A 136 21.36 -17.72 20.09
CA ARG A 136 22.72 -17.68 20.63
C ARG A 136 22.77 -17.26 22.10
N SER A 137 21.92 -16.35 22.55
CA SER A 137 21.94 -15.82 23.92
C SER A 137 21.14 -16.67 24.90
N ILE A 138 20.08 -17.35 24.45
CA ILE A 138 19.15 -18.07 25.33
C ILE A 138 19.10 -19.56 24.97
N THR A 139 18.66 -19.89 23.75
CA THR A 139 18.37 -21.29 23.38
C THR A 139 19.62 -22.17 23.42
N GLY A 140 20.78 -21.64 22.99
CA GLY A 140 22.06 -22.33 23.01
C GLY A 140 22.51 -22.72 24.42
N PRO A 141 22.72 -21.76 25.33
CA PRO A 141 23.10 -22.05 26.71
C PRO A 141 22.11 -22.95 27.47
N LEU A 142 20.80 -22.79 27.24
CA LEU A 142 19.80 -23.69 27.83
C LEU A 142 19.94 -25.12 27.33
N ARG A 143 20.25 -25.32 26.04
CA ARG A 143 20.47 -26.65 25.49
C ARG A 143 21.75 -27.30 26.05
N GLU A 144 22.80 -26.50 26.28
CA GLU A 144 24.03 -26.94 26.95
C GLU A 144 23.73 -27.38 28.38
N LEU A 145 22.99 -26.57 29.15
CA LEU A 145 22.50 -26.90 30.50
C LEU A 145 21.75 -28.22 30.55
N VAL A 146 20.76 -28.42 29.67
CA VAL A 146 19.97 -29.66 29.61
C VAL A 146 20.85 -30.86 29.29
N SER A 147 21.81 -30.70 28.36
CA SER A 147 22.73 -31.77 27.98
C SER A 147 23.65 -32.16 29.14
N SER A 148 24.26 -31.17 29.83
CA SER A 148 25.15 -31.43 30.95
C SER A 148 24.43 -32.02 32.15
N ALA A 149 23.19 -31.57 32.45
CA ALA A 149 22.35 -32.17 33.48
C ALA A 149 22.08 -33.65 33.20
N LYS A 150 21.85 -34.01 31.94
CA LYS A 150 21.66 -35.40 31.54
C LYS A 150 22.94 -36.23 31.74
N SER A 151 24.12 -35.71 31.40
CA SER A 151 25.40 -36.39 31.64
C SER A 151 25.67 -36.61 33.13
N ILE A 152 25.43 -35.58 33.96
CA ILE A 152 25.55 -35.68 35.42
C ILE A 152 24.60 -36.75 35.99
N SER A 153 23.36 -36.81 35.51
CA SER A 153 22.42 -37.85 35.92
C SER A 153 22.86 -39.27 35.52
N GLY A 154 23.71 -39.39 34.50
CA GLY A 154 24.34 -40.64 34.07
C GLY A 154 25.63 -40.99 34.82
N GLY A 155 26.07 -40.15 35.77
CA GLY A 155 27.27 -40.37 36.59
C GLY A 155 28.53 -39.65 36.10
N ASP A 156 28.48 -38.91 34.99
CA ASP A 156 29.61 -38.09 34.53
C ASP A 156 29.55 -36.68 35.15
N LEU A 157 30.27 -36.50 36.26
CA LEU A 157 30.40 -35.23 36.98
C LEU A 157 31.53 -34.34 36.48
N THR A 158 32.21 -34.72 35.40
CA THR A 158 33.35 -33.94 34.86
C THR A 158 32.89 -32.81 33.93
N GLN A 159 31.63 -32.83 33.50
CA GLN A 159 31.04 -31.83 32.60
C GLN A 159 30.90 -30.47 33.30
N LYS A 160 31.41 -29.41 32.67
CA LYS A 160 31.24 -28.02 33.11
C LYS A 160 30.61 -27.19 32.02
N ILE A 161 29.69 -26.32 32.40
CA ILE A 161 29.01 -25.40 31.48
C ILE A 161 29.83 -24.12 31.36
N THR A 162 30.04 -23.66 30.14
CA THR A 162 30.76 -22.40 29.92
C THR A 162 29.82 -21.21 30.14
N VAL A 163 29.97 -20.51 31.27
CA VAL A 163 29.17 -19.32 31.57
C VAL A 163 29.67 -18.13 30.74
N ARG A 164 28.90 -17.74 29.72
CA ARG A 164 29.22 -16.62 28.81
C ARG A 164 28.39 -15.36 29.05
N SER A 165 27.21 -15.50 29.66
CA SER A 165 26.30 -14.39 29.91
C SER A 165 26.41 -13.87 31.34
N LYS A 166 26.04 -12.60 31.54
CA LYS A 166 25.95 -11.95 32.86
C LYS A 166 24.50 -11.74 33.33
N ASP A 167 23.55 -12.32 32.60
CA ASP A 167 22.12 -12.31 32.90
C ASP A 167 21.71 -13.51 33.78
N GLU A 168 20.41 -13.73 33.92
CA GLU A 168 19.81 -14.83 34.66
C GLU A 168 20.23 -16.21 34.12
N ILE A 169 20.47 -16.32 32.80
CA ILE A 169 20.96 -17.56 32.17
C ILE A 169 22.41 -17.83 32.58
N GLY A 170 23.22 -16.78 32.67
CA GLY A 170 24.58 -16.85 33.20
C GLY A 170 24.62 -17.29 34.66
N GLN A 171 23.80 -16.68 35.52
CA GLN A 171 23.69 -17.03 36.94
C GLN A 171 23.25 -18.49 37.12
N LEU A 172 22.25 -18.94 36.34
CA LEU A 172 21.82 -20.34 36.35
C LEU A 172 22.95 -21.29 35.96
N GLY A 173 23.75 -20.95 34.95
CA GLY A 173 24.93 -21.72 34.56
C GLY A 173 25.98 -21.84 35.67
N SER A 174 26.24 -20.74 36.39
CA SER A 174 27.18 -20.75 37.54
C SER A 174 26.66 -21.62 38.68
N SER A 175 25.41 -21.44 39.10
CA SER A 175 24.81 -22.25 40.16
C SER A 175 24.75 -23.75 39.81
N PHE A 176 24.54 -24.06 38.53
CA PHE A 176 24.60 -25.44 38.05
C PHE A 176 26.00 -26.06 38.21
N ASN A 177 27.05 -25.29 37.86
CA ASN A 177 28.44 -25.75 38.03
C ASN A 177 28.80 -25.97 39.50
N GLU A 178 28.37 -25.08 40.41
CA GLU A 178 28.58 -25.22 41.86
C GLU A 178 27.92 -26.48 42.42
N MET A 179 26.70 -26.80 41.96
CA MET A 179 25.99 -28.04 42.32
C MET A 179 26.76 -29.27 41.83
N ALA A 180 27.23 -29.26 40.57
CA ALA A 180 28.00 -30.37 39.99
C ALA A 180 29.32 -30.62 40.75
N GLU A 181 30.02 -29.56 41.14
CA GLU A 181 31.25 -29.63 41.92
C GLU A 181 31.00 -30.17 43.34
N SER A 182 29.92 -29.73 43.98
CA SER A 182 29.51 -30.23 45.29
C SER A 182 29.21 -31.73 45.27
N LEU A 183 28.48 -32.21 44.24
CA LEU A 183 28.22 -33.65 44.05
C LEU A 183 29.52 -34.44 43.83
N SER A 184 30.44 -33.91 43.01
CA SER A 184 31.73 -34.56 42.74
C SER A 184 32.58 -34.69 44.01
N SER A 185 32.62 -33.63 44.82
CA SER A 185 33.32 -33.64 46.11
C SER A 185 32.74 -34.67 47.07
N LEU A 186 31.40 -34.77 47.18
CA LEU A 186 30.74 -35.77 48.03
C LEU A 186 31.08 -37.20 47.62
N ILE A 187 31.07 -37.51 46.31
CA ILE A 187 31.44 -38.84 45.82
C ILE A 187 32.92 -39.14 46.10
N SER A 188 33.81 -38.17 45.90
CA SER A 188 35.24 -38.31 46.18
C SER A 188 35.50 -38.63 47.67
N VAL A 189 34.85 -37.90 48.58
CA VAL A 189 34.96 -38.15 50.02
C VAL A 189 34.48 -39.56 50.39
N ILE A 190 33.37 -40.02 49.81
CA ILE A 190 32.87 -41.38 50.05
C ILE A 190 33.88 -42.43 49.56
N GLN A 191 34.48 -42.23 48.38
CA GLN A 191 35.50 -43.15 47.86
C GLN A 191 36.73 -43.24 48.76
N THR A 192 37.23 -42.11 49.27
CA THR A 192 38.39 -42.09 50.19
C THR A 192 38.04 -42.64 51.58
N SER A 193 36.76 -42.63 51.98
CA SER A 193 36.32 -43.14 53.29
C SER A 193 36.08 -44.66 53.31
N VAL A 194 36.06 -45.30 52.14
CA VAL A 194 35.81 -46.75 51.97
C VAL A 194 37.11 -47.54 51.76
N GLU A 195 38.24 -46.87 51.52
CA GLU A 195 39.60 -47.43 51.61
C GLU A 195 40.16 -47.35 53.04
#